data_AF-A0A8T5ERA9-F1
#
_entry.id   AF-A0A8T5ERA9-F1
#
_cell.length_a   1.000
_cell.length_b   1.000
_cell.length_c   1.000
_cell.angle_alpha   90.00
_cell.angle_beta   90.00
_cell.angle_gamma   90.00
#
_symmetry.space_group_name_H-M   'P 1'
#
loop_
_entity.id
_entity.type
_entity.pdbx_description
1 polymer ?
#
loop_
_entity_poly.entity_id
_entity_poly.type
_entity_poly.pdbx_seq_one_letter_code
_entity_poly.pdbx_strand_id
1 'polypeptide(L)'
;ELRIALSYDYGVNWSTWNVSHINGIQMYPFVSISDENIVTLAFYGLDFEDGDLDGDYVEGEEWYLYAGALNEPQEGDQWEFTIADTEPLHIVTAYEEANSDVHALHDFFETVISEDGSWIGIAYQQNIGEHPFEENEEQRYIKFVRGELTE
;
A
#
# COMPACT_ATOMS: atom_id res chain seq x y z
N GLU A 1 -9.18 0.93 -8.11
CA GLU A 1 -8.96 -0.45 -8.61
C GLU A 1 -7.47 -0.65 -8.85
N LEU A 2 -6.86 -1.61 -8.15
CA LEU A 2 -5.49 -2.06 -8.34
C LEU A 2 -5.48 -3.30 -9.23
N ARG A 3 -4.71 -3.25 -10.33
CA ARG A 3 -4.54 -4.37 -11.27
C ARG A 3 -3.09 -4.80 -11.33
N ILE A 4 -2.88 -6.10 -11.49
CA ILE A 4 -1.55 -6.67 -11.72
C ILE A 4 -1.47 -7.30 -13.12
N ALA A 5 -0.27 -7.32 -13.67
CA ALA A 5 0.09 -8.05 -14.87
C ALA A 5 1.39 -8.82 -14.59
N LEU A 6 1.38 -10.14 -14.78
CA LEU A 6 2.53 -11.01 -14.54
C LEU A 6 2.90 -11.78 -15.79
N SER A 7 4.20 -11.97 -15.97
CA SER A 7 4.78 -12.81 -17.01
C SER A 7 6.01 -13.51 -16.46
N TYR A 8 6.00 -14.84 -16.54
CA TYR A 8 7.13 -15.71 -16.16
C TYR A 8 7.94 -16.18 -17.37
N ASP A 9 7.67 -15.62 -18.56
CA ASP A 9 8.25 -16.06 -19.83
C ASP A 9 8.79 -14.90 -20.69
N TYR A 10 9.37 -13.90 -20.04
CA TYR A 10 9.98 -12.73 -20.68
C TYR A 10 8.97 -11.84 -21.43
N GLY A 11 7.75 -11.74 -20.92
CA GLY A 11 6.72 -10.87 -21.46
C GLY A 11 6.04 -11.42 -22.72
N VAL A 12 6.17 -12.72 -23.01
CA VAL A 12 5.54 -13.35 -24.18
C VAL A 12 4.07 -13.61 -23.89
N ASN A 13 3.76 -14.19 -22.73
CA ASN A 13 2.41 -14.37 -22.22
C ASN A 13 2.22 -13.56 -20.93
N TRP A 14 1.02 -13.00 -20.78
CA TRP A 14 0.65 -12.19 -19.63
C TRP A 14 -0.64 -12.71 -19.01
N SER A 15 -0.64 -12.82 -17.70
CA SER A 15 -1.85 -12.96 -16.89
C SER A 15 -2.18 -11.61 -16.27
N THR A 16 -3.42 -11.13 -16.41
CA THR A 16 -3.82 -9.81 -15.92
C THR A 16 -5.17 -9.86 -15.22
N TRP A 17 -5.26 -9.38 -13.99
CA TRP A 17 -6.51 -9.34 -13.25
C TRP A 17 -6.56 -8.22 -12.23
N ASN A 18 -7.77 -7.95 -11.72
CA ASN A 18 -7.99 -7.05 -10.60
C ASN A 18 -7.62 -7.75 -9.29
N VAL A 19 -6.73 -7.12 -8.51
CA VAL A 19 -6.32 -7.62 -7.18
C VAL A 19 -6.96 -6.82 -6.05
N SER A 20 -7.47 -5.62 -6.34
CA SER A 20 -8.29 -4.85 -5.40
C SER A 20 -9.67 -5.51 -5.27
N HIS A 21 -9.78 -6.40 -4.30
CA HIS A 21 -11.05 -6.91 -3.76
C HIS A 21 -11.48 -6.10 -2.53
N ILE A 22 -10.73 -5.04 -2.22
CA ILE A 22 -11.05 -4.08 -1.18
C ILE A 22 -11.63 -2.82 -1.82
N ASN A 23 -12.67 -2.25 -1.21
CA ASN A 23 -13.29 -0.99 -1.63
C ASN A 23 -12.35 0.20 -1.35
N GLY A 24 -12.76 1.44 -1.59
CA GLY A 24 -12.01 2.65 -1.21
C GLY A 24 -10.77 3.01 -2.04
N ILE A 25 -10.07 4.04 -1.59
CA ILE A 25 -8.90 4.62 -2.26
C ILE A 25 -7.65 3.81 -1.94
N GLN A 26 -6.91 3.46 -2.99
CA GLN A 26 -5.64 2.74 -2.94
C GLN A 26 -4.66 3.48 -3.85
N MET A 27 -3.49 3.85 -3.33
CA MET A 27 -2.52 4.67 -4.05
C MET A 27 -1.09 4.16 -3.86
N TYR A 28 -0.25 4.55 -4.81
CA TYR A 28 1.19 4.26 -4.81
C TYR A 28 1.51 2.76 -4.62
N PRO A 29 0.92 1.87 -5.44
CA PRO A 29 1.24 0.45 -5.35
C PRO A 29 2.70 0.21 -5.71
N PHE A 30 3.35 -0.60 -4.90
CA PHE A 30 4.71 -1.05 -5.11
C PHE A 30 4.74 -2.58 -5.13
N VAL A 31 5.55 -3.13 -6.04
CA VAL A 31 5.72 -4.57 -6.21
C VAL A 31 7.17 -4.96 -5.91
N SER A 32 7.35 -6.03 -5.16
CA SER A 32 8.66 -6.68 -5.00
C SER A 32 8.53 -8.17 -5.22
N ILE A 33 9.55 -8.75 -5.84
CA ILE A 33 9.58 -10.14 -6.28
C ILE A 33 10.86 -10.82 -5.77
N SER A 34 10.75 -12.10 -5.44
CA SER A 34 11.90 -12.93 -5.04
C SER A 34 12.30 -13.92 -6.14
N ASP A 35 13.46 -14.55 -5.96
CA ASP A 35 13.96 -15.62 -6.84
C ASP A 35 13.06 -16.86 -6.84
N GLU A 36 12.20 -17.02 -5.81
CA GLU A 36 11.23 -18.11 -5.70
C GLU A 36 9.83 -17.71 -6.20
N ASN A 37 9.73 -16.64 -7.00
CA ASN A 37 8.46 -16.11 -7.52
C ASN A 37 7.45 -15.67 -6.43
N ILE A 38 7.89 -15.41 -5.21
CA ILE A 38 7.05 -14.70 -4.24
C ILE A 38 6.86 -13.28 -4.74
N VAL A 39 5.61 -12.86 -4.93
CA VAL A 39 5.21 -11.52 -5.33
C VAL A 39 4.51 -10.83 -4.17
N THR A 40 5.10 -9.73 -3.74
CA THR A 40 4.54 -8.86 -2.71
C THR A 40 3.99 -7.60 -3.35
N LEU A 41 2.85 -7.16 -2.85
CA LEU A 41 2.23 -5.91 -3.20
C LEU A 41 2.02 -5.12 -1.91
N ALA A 42 2.40 -3.86 -1.92
CA ALA A 42 2.11 -2.95 -0.83
C ALA A 42 1.70 -1.58 -1.36
N PHE A 43 0.85 -0.88 -0.63
CA PHE A 43 0.26 0.39 -1.05
C PHE A 43 -0.26 1.17 0.16
N TYR A 44 -0.55 2.45 -0.06
CA TYR A 44 -1.31 3.26 0.90
C TYR A 44 -2.79 3.17 0.57
N GLY A 45 -3.61 2.95 1.59
CA GLY A 45 -5.06 2.91 1.43
C GLY A 45 -5.78 3.53 2.60
N LEU A 46 -7.02 3.96 2.36
CA LEU A 46 -7.96 4.25 3.44
C LEU A 46 -8.29 2.97 4.22
N ASP A 47 -8.66 3.08 5.48
CA ASP A 47 -9.22 1.94 6.19
C ASP A 47 -10.54 1.51 5.54
N PHE A 48 -10.57 0.26 5.10
CA PHE A 48 -11.70 -0.32 4.40
C PHE A 48 -12.66 -1.03 5.34
N GLU A 49 -12.27 -1.23 6.60
CA GLU A 49 -13.05 -1.92 7.62
C GLU A 49 -13.64 -0.98 8.68
N ASP A 50 -13.50 0.35 8.54
CA ASP A 50 -14.00 1.37 9.50
C ASP A 50 -15.53 1.59 9.50
N GLY A 51 -16.29 0.57 9.10
CA GLY A 51 -17.75 0.57 9.23
C GLY A 51 -18.48 1.49 8.25
N ASP A 52 -19.01 2.62 8.74
CA ASP A 52 -20.07 3.44 8.09
C ASP A 52 -19.57 4.34 6.95
N LEU A 53 -18.26 4.42 6.72
CA LEU A 53 -17.66 5.36 5.78
C LEU A 53 -17.25 4.74 4.43
N ASP A 54 -17.40 3.42 4.27
CA ASP A 54 -17.31 2.66 3.00
C ASP A 54 -16.07 2.96 2.10
N GLY A 55 -14.99 3.55 2.66
CA GLY A 55 -13.79 3.95 1.93
C GLY A 55 -13.96 5.24 1.11
N ASP A 56 -14.90 6.11 1.48
CA ASP A 56 -15.03 7.47 0.94
C ASP A 56 -13.91 8.38 1.47
N TYR A 57 -13.57 9.44 0.72
CA TYR A 57 -12.54 10.39 1.14
C TYR A 57 -13.14 11.54 1.96
N VAL A 58 -13.36 11.30 3.26
CA VAL A 58 -14.02 12.24 4.18
C VAL A 58 -13.16 12.56 5.41
N GLU A 59 -13.38 13.71 6.05
CA GLU A 59 -12.63 14.13 7.24
C GLU A 59 -12.71 13.07 8.35
N GLY A 60 -11.55 12.74 8.93
CA GLY A 60 -11.41 11.76 10.01
C GLY A 60 -11.02 10.36 9.55
N GLU A 61 -11.11 10.08 8.25
CA GLU A 61 -10.66 8.82 7.68
C GLU A 61 -9.16 8.59 7.84
N GLU A 62 -8.79 7.36 8.16
CA GLU A 62 -7.42 6.98 8.46
C GLU A 62 -6.76 6.28 7.28
N TRP A 63 -5.53 6.68 6.97
CA TRP A 63 -4.70 6.02 5.98
C TRP A 63 -3.75 5.04 6.62
N TYR A 64 -3.64 3.86 6.02
CA TYR A 64 -2.79 2.78 6.48
C TYR A 64 -1.83 2.29 5.39
N LEU A 65 -0.75 1.65 5.84
CA LEU A 65 0.11 0.83 5.00
C LEU A 65 -0.52 -0.55 4.84
N TYR A 66 -0.93 -0.91 3.63
CA TYR A 66 -1.38 -2.27 3.32
C TYR A 66 -0.27 -3.06 2.63
N ALA A 67 -0.18 -4.35 2.96
CA ALA A 67 0.70 -5.28 2.27
C ALA A 67 0.08 -6.66 2.17
N GLY A 68 0.44 -7.38 1.11
CA GLY A 68 0.05 -8.77 0.87
C GLY A 68 1.10 -9.47 0.02
N ALA A 69 1.14 -10.79 0.09
CA ALA A 69 2.11 -11.61 -0.61
C ALA A 69 1.48 -12.89 -1.13
N LEU A 70 1.92 -13.35 -2.30
CA LEU A 70 1.57 -14.66 -2.85
C LEU A 70 2.81 -15.35 -3.42
N ASN A 71 2.85 -16.67 -3.33
CA ASN A 71 3.88 -17.49 -3.97
C ASN A 71 3.41 -17.91 -5.36
N GLU A 72 4.21 -17.60 -6.39
CA GLU A 72 3.94 -17.91 -7.80
C GLU A 72 2.50 -17.61 -8.28
N PRO A 73 1.98 -16.39 -8.04
CA PRO A 73 0.58 -16.06 -8.31
C PRO A 73 0.16 -16.26 -9.77
N GLN A 74 -1.07 -16.70 -9.93
CA GLN A 74 -1.76 -17.01 -11.19
C GLN A 74 -3.03 -16.17 -11.33
N GLU A 75 -3.53 -16.05 -12.57
CA GLU A 75 -4.73 -15.28 -12.85
C GLU A 75 -5.93 -15.77 -12.02
N GLY A 76 -6.53 -14.85 -11.27
CA GLY A 76 -7.68 -15.12 -10.40
C GLY A 76 -7.32 -15.36 -8.94
N ASP A 77 -6.04 -15.45 -8.59
CA ASP A 77 -5.61 -15.51 -7.19
C ASP A 77 -5.97 -14.21 -6.46
N GLN A 78 -6.30 -14.34 -5.17
CA GLN A 78 -6.65 -13.22 -4.29
C GLN A 78 -5.49 -12.99 -3.32
N TRP A 79 -5.05 -11.73 -3.21
CA TRP A 79 -4.10 -11.33 -2.17
C TRP A 79 -4.86 -11.16 -0.86
N GLU A 80 -4.33 -11.68 0.24
CA GLU A 80 -4.85 -11.32 1.56
C GLU A 80 -4.09 -10.08 2.03
N PHE A 81 -4.64 -8.88 1.75
CA PHE A 81 -4.03 -7.63 2.18
C PHE A 81 -4.30 -7.37 3.66
N THR A 82 -3.28 -6.94 4.38
CA THR A 82 -3.37 -6.61 5.81
C THR A 82 -2.69 -5.28 6.10
N ILE A 83 -3.12 -4.62 7.18
CA ILE A 83 -2.48 -3.42 7.71
C ILE A 83 -1.10 -3.82 8.26
N ALA A 84 -0.03 -3.30 7.65
CA ALA A 84 1.35 -3.60 8.02
C ALA A 84 1.88 -2.69 9.14
N ASP A 85 1.33 -1.48 9.30
CA ASP A 85 1.56 -0.60 10.44
C ASP A 85 0.22 -0.21 11.05
N THR A 86 -0.03 -0.58 12.31
CA THR A 86 -1.30 -0.31 13.00
C THR A 86 -1.46 1.14 13.42
N GLU A 87 -0.43 1.98 13.29
CA GLU A 87 -0.54 3.42 13.49
C GLU A 87 -0.99 4.10 12.19
N PRO A 88 -2.07 4.92 12.22
CA PRO A 88 -2.46 5.72 11.07
C PRO A 88 -1.31 6.55 10.52
N LEU A 89 -1.11 6.48 9.22
CA LEU A 89 -0.07 7.22 8.50
C LEU A 89 -0.47 8.67 8.24
N HIS A 90 -1.77 8.89 8.11
CA HIS A 90 -2.41 10.18 7.87
C HIS A 90 -3.88 10.09 8.27
N ILE A 91 -4.46 11.23 8.67
CA ILE A 91 -5.89 11.36 8.91
C ILE A 91 -6.40 12.46 7.99
N VAL A 92 -7.41 12.14 7.17
CA VAL A 92 -7.99 13.08 6.22
C VAL A 92 -8.52 14.30 6.96
N THR A 93 -8.10 15.48 6.51
CA THR A 93 -8.50 16.77 7.06
C THR A 93 -9.75 17.31 6.38
N ALA A 94 -10.49 18.22 7.05
CA ALA A 94 -11.59 18.96 6.43
C ALA A 94 -11.21 19.66 5.12
N TYR A 95 -9.96 20.13 5.02
CA TYR A 95 -9.47 20.79 3.80
C TYR A 95 -9.37 19.80 2.64
N GLU A 96 -8.77 18.63 2.89
CA GLU A 96 -8.59 17.59 1.89
C GLU A 96 -9.93 17.05 1.38
N GLU A 97 -10.89 16.79 2.27
CA GLU A 97 -12.26 16.42 1.88
C GLU A 97 -12.89 17.51 1.00
N ALA A 98 -12.88 18.77 1.47
CA ALA A 98 -13.54 19.89 0.78
C ALA A 98 -12.94 20.21 -0.59
N ASN A 99 -11.67 19.86 -0.82
CA ASN A 99 -10.97 20.12 -2.08
C ASN A 99 -10.69 18.84 -2.89
N SER A 100 -11.09 17.67 -2.39
CA SER A 100 -10.78 16.35 -2.97
C SER A 100 -9.27 16.16 -3.21
N ASP A 101 -8.46 16.62 -2.26
CA ASP A 101 -7.00 16.58 -2.35
C ASP A 101 -6.44 15.31 -1.68
N VAL A 102 -6.01 14.35 -2.48
CA VAL A 102 -5.57 13.01 -2.07
C VAL A 102 -4.03 12.93 -1.94
N HIS A 103 -3.42 13.92 -1.28
CA HIS A 103 -1.98 14.20 -1.40
C HIS A 103 -1.04 13.47 -0.42
N ALA A 104 -1.58 12.86 0.63
CA ALA A 104 -0.85 12.76 1.89
C ALA A 104 0.49 11.98 1.87
N LEU A 105 0.72 11.00 0.98
CA LEU A 105 1.76 9.97 1.19
C LEU A 105 2.60 9.58 -0.05
N HIS A 106 2.95 10.49 -0.97
CA HIS A 106 3.47 10.09 -2.28
C HIS A 106 4.99 10.09 -2.49
N ASP A 107 5.79 10.57 -1.54
CA ASP A 107 7.19 10.89 -1.82
C ASP A 107 8.16 9.70 -1.70
N PHE A 108 7.84 8.68 -0.90
CA PHE A 108 8.74 7.54 -0.69
C PHE A 108 8.05 6.25 -0.25
N PHE A 109 8.39 5.16 -0.96
CA PHE A 109 7.95 3.81 -0.67
C PHE A 109 8.96 2.79 -1.23
N GLU A 110 9.37 1.80 -0.43
CA GLU A 110 10.27 0.73 -0.86
C GLU A 110 9.95 -0.59 -0.14
N THR A 111 9.99 -1.71 -0.86
CA THR A 111 9.85 -3.04 -0.26
C THR A 111 10.99 -3.98 -0.66
N VAL A 112 11.43 -4.80 0.29
CA VAL A 112 12.51 -5.77 0.12
C VAL A 112 12.07 -7.12 0.69
N ILE A 113 12.21 -8.18 -0.09
CA ILE A 113 12.04 -9.56 0.38
C ILE A 113 13.41 -10.08 0.79
N SER A 114 13.46 -10.85 1.88
CA SER A 114 14.69 -11.50 2.34
C SER A 114 15.22 -12.52 1.32
N GLU A 115 16.53 -12.79 1.36
CA GLU A 115 17.17 -13.76 0.46
C GLU A 115 16.53 -15.16 0.54
N ASP A 116 16.09 -15.54 1.74
CA ASP A 116 15.45 -16.83 2.01
C ASP A 116 13.91 -16.79 1.90
N GLY A 117 13.34 -15.67 1.44
CA GLY A 117 11.89 -15.51 1.28
C GLY A 117 11.08 -15.49 2.58
N SER A 118 11.71 -15.53 3.74
CA SER A 118 11.04 -15.65 5.05
C SER A 118 10.43 -14.35 5.58
N TRP A 119 10.86 -13.18 5.10
CA TRP A 119 10.31 -11.90 5.57
C TRP A 119 10.32 -10.83 4.47
N ILE A 120 9.43 -9.85 4.65
CA ILE A 120 9.38 -8.62 3.87
C ILE A 120 9.65 -7.41 4.78
N GLY A 121 10.52 -6.52 4.33
CA GLY A 121 10.73 -5.20 4.90
C GLY A 121 10.08 -4.14 4.04
N ILE A 122 9.43 -3.17 4.66
CA ILE A 122 8.77 -2.06 4.00
C ILE A 122 9.27 -0.77 4.62
N ALA A 123 9.87 0.10 3.80
CA ALA A 123 10.22 1.46 4.17
C ALA A 123 9.21 2.41 3.53
N TYR A 124 8.67 3.32 4.33
CA TYR A 124 7.49 4.11 3.98
C TYR A 124 7.47 5.43 4.75
N GLN A 125 6.58 6.34 4.37
CA GLN A 125 6.36 7.59 5.07
C GLN A 125 5.14 7.57 6.00
N GLN A 126 5.23 8.33 7.09
CA GLN A 126 4.11 8.74 7.93
C GLN A 126 4.10 10.26 8.02
N ASN A 127 2.94 10.88 7.82
CA ASN A 127 2.73 12.31 8.01
C ASN A 127 2.78 12.65 9.51
N ILE A 128 3.53 13.70 9.88
CA ILE A 128 3.66 14.17 11.26
C ILE A 128 3.29 15.65 11.45
N GLY A 129 2.62 16.25 10.48
CA GLY A 129 2.12 17.62 10.51
C GLY A 129 2.72 18.49 9.41
N GLU A 130 2.64 19.80 9.56
CA GLU A 130 3.10 20.75 8.54
C GLU A 130 4.63 20.79 8.42
N HIS A 131 5.11 20.93 7.19
CA HIS A 131 6.51 21.15 6.88
C HIS A 131 6.95 22.52 7.43
N PRO A 132 8.04 22.60 8.21
CA PRO A 132 8.42 23.83 8.91
C PRO A 132 8.91 24.96 7.99
N PHE A 133 9.12 24.68 6.71
CA PHE A 133 9.68 25.62 5.73
C PHE A 133 8.85 25.80 4.46
N GLU A 134 7.78 25.02 4.27
CA GLU A 134 6.96 25.04 3.05
C GLU A 134 5.49 25.06 3.43
N GLU A 135 4.75 26.05 2.95
CA GLU A 135 3.34 26.26 3.29
C GLU A 135 2.47 25.28 2.49
N ASN A 136 1.55 24.57 3.18
CA ASN A 136 0.72 23.50 2.62
C ASN A 136 1.50 22.24 2.17
N GLU A 137 2.70 22.04 2.69
CA GLU A 137 3.46 20.79 2.54
C GLU A 137 3.53 20.10 3.90
N GLU A 138 3.65 18.77 3.89
CA GLU A 138 3.70 17.98 5.12
C GLU A 138 5.12 17.54 5.48
N GLN A 139 5.41 17.55 6.78
CA GLN A 139 6.59 16.91 7.35
C GLN A 139 6.30 15.42 7.50
N ARG A 140 7.26 14.58 7.12
CA ARG A 140 7.12 13.12 7.16
C ARG A 140 8.25 12.47 7.95
N TYR A 141 7.95 11.41 8.69
CA TYR A 141 8.96 10.42 9.07
C TYR A 141 9.20 9.45 7.91
N ILE A 142 10.42 8.91 7.83
CA ILE A 142 10.69 7.67 7.10
C ILE A 142 10.69 6.56 8.15
N LYS A 143 9.73 5.64 8.04
CA LYS A 143 9.56 4.47 8.91
C LYS A 143 9.99 3.21 8.19
N PHE A 144 10.20 2.17 8.98
CA PHE A 144 10.48 0.83 8.52
C PHE A 144 9.65 -0.16 9.35
N VAL A 145 8.99 -1.08 8.68
CA VAL A 145 8.29 -2.21 9.28
C VAL A 145 8.71 -3.52 8.62
N ARG A 146 8.62 -4.61 9.37
CA ARG A 146 8.92 -5.97 8.90
C ARG A 146 7.71 -6.87 9.14
N GLY A 147 7.34 -7.64 8.13
CA GLY A 147 6.40 -8.75 8.22
C GLY A 147 7.08 -10.08 7.93
N GLU A 148 6.63 -11.15 8.57
CA GLU A 148 7.05 -12.51 8.23
C GLU A 148 6.19 -13.03 7.07
N LEU A 149 6.82 -13.69 6.10
CA LEU A 149 6.18 -14.42 5.02
C LEU A 149 6.13 -15.88 5.46
N THR A 150 4.99 -16.32 5.99
CA THR A 150 4.83 -17.71 6.44
C THR A 150 4.88 -18.68 5.27
N GLU A 151 5.50 -19.86 5.47
CA GLU A 151 5.42 -21.01 4.56
C GLU A 151 3.98 -21.50 4.33
#